data_AF-A0A2H0AL89-F1
#
_entry.id   AF-A0A2H0AL89-F1
#
_cell.length_a   1.000
_cell.length_b   1.000
_cell.length_c   1.000
_cell.angle_alpha   90.00
_cell.angle_beta   90.00
_cell.angle_gamma   90.00
#
_symmetry.space_group_name_H-M   'P 1'
#
loop_
_entity.id
_entity.type
_entity.pdbx_description
1 polymer ?
#
loop_
_entity_poly.entity_id
_entity_poly.type
_entity_poly.pdbx_seq_one_letter_code
_entity_poly.pdbx_strand_id
1 'polypeptide(L)'
;MGKKKVVDKKPETEKAGKEGAVKVTSTSKKEGKRIDSGRIYIKASYNNTVVTVTDAKGNVLAWATSGSLGFSGPKKATPFAASKVVSAIAEKIAKTGPIEVDVIVAGVGAGRDSTIRSLVNAGFNILSIRDVTPIPHNGPKPVKVRRI
;
A
#
# COMPACT_ATOMS: atom_id res chain seq x y z
N MET A 1 -36.83 4.22 -4.12
CA MET A 1 -37.17 3.82 -2.73
C MET A 1 -37.24 2.30 -2.69
N GLY A 2 -36.48 1.67 -1.78
CA GLY A 2 -36.48 0.21 -1.66
C GLY A 2 -35.37 -0.25 -0.72
N LYS A 3 -35.54 0.01 0.59
CA LYS A 3 -34.69 -0.57 1.62
C LYS A 3 -34.86 -2.09 1.57
N LYS A 4 -33.81 -2.86 1.28
CA LYS A 4 -33.76 -4.29 1.59
C LYS A 4 -32.78 -4.52 2.73
N LYS A 5 -33.34 -5.12 3.77
CA LYS A 5 -32.79 -5.40 5.09
C LYS A 5 -31.60 -6.36 5.02
N VAL A 6 -30.65 -6.11 5.90
CA VAL A 6 -29.64 -7.04 6.41
C VAL A 6 -30.34 -8.13 7.21
N VAL A 7 -29.94 -9.39 7.03
CA VAL A 7 -30.16 -10.47 8.00
C VAL A 7 -28.87 -11.28 8.09
N ASP A 8 -28.20 -11.13 9.23
CA ASP A 8 -27.14 -12.01 9.71
C ASP A 8 -27.71 -13.38 10.12
N LYS A 9 -27.02 -14.46 9.77
CA LYS A 9 -27.05 -15.72 10.53
C LYS A 9 -25.81 -16.57 10.24
N LYS A 10 -25.10 -16.87 11.32
CA LYS A 10 -24.15 -17.99 11.52
C LYS A 10 -24.53 -18.61 12.89
N PRO A 11 -24.01 -19.78 13.30
CA PRO A 11 -23.55 -20.99 12.60
C PRO A 11 -24.36 -22.23 13.12
N GLU A 12 -24.26 -23.47 12.63
CA GLU A 12 -23.32 -24.53 13.08
C GLU A 12 -23.67 -25.92 12.43
N THR A 13 -22.64 -26.65 11.97
CA THR A 13 -22.32 -28.12 12.06
C THR A 13 -23.38 -29.23 11.77
N GLU A 14 -23.16 -30.42 11.17
CA GLU A 14 -22.04 -31.24 10.65
C GLU A 14 -22.51 -32.26 9.55
N LYS A 15 -21.62 -32.57 8.59
CA LYS A 15 -21.28 -33.86 7.90
C LYS A 15 -22.33 -34.79 7.25
N ALA A 16 -22.16 -35.08 5.94
CA ALA A 16 -21.61 -36.34 5.39
C ALA A 16 -21.76 -36.45 3.85
N GLY A 17 -20.71 -36.92 3.14
CA GLY A 17 -20.79 -37.34 1.72
C GLY A 17 -19.54 -37.07 0.89
N LYS A 18 -18.63 -38.06 0.78
CA LYS A 18 -17.46 -38.16 -0.14
C LYS A 18 -18.00 -38.33 -1.59
N GLU A 19 -17.36 -37.97 -2.70
CA GLU A 19 -16.05 -38.37 -3.24
C GLU A 19 -15.66 -37.45 -4.41
N GLY A 20 -14.36 -37.25 -4.62
CA GLY A 20 -13.81 -36.46 -5.73
C GLY A 20 -12.42 -35.92 -5.40
N ALA A 21 -11.48 -36.81 -5.06
CA ALA A 21 -10.13 -36.46 -4.66
C ALA A 21 -9.30 -36.01 -5.88
N VAL A 22 -9.48 -34.76 -6.31
CA VAL A 22 -8.46 -34.05 -7.09
C VAL A 22 -7.33 -33.73 -6.10
N LYS A 23 -6.24 -34.48 -6.21
CA LYS A 23 -4.98 -34.24 -5.49
C LYS A 23 -4.41 -32.91 -5.98
N VAL A 24 -4.88 -31.79 -5.42
CA VAL A 24 -4.21 -30.51 -5.56
C VAL A 24 -2.88 -30.67 -4.85
N THR A 25 -1.83 -30.90 -5.63
CA THR A 25 -0.45 -30.83 -5.16
C THR A 25 -0.27 -29.42 -4.60
N SER A 26 -0.31 -29.31 -3.27
CA SER A 26 0.10 -28.11 -2.58
C SER A 26 1.60 -27.96 -2.84
N THR A 27 1.95 -27.26 -3.92
CA THR A 27 3.27 -26.68 -4.05
C THR A 27 3.48 -25.86 -2.79
N SER A 28 4.28 -26.38 -1.87
CA SER A 28 4.73 -25.69 -0.68
C SER A 28 5.28 -24.36 -1.15
N LYS A 29 4.51 -23.30 -0.91
CA LYS A 29 4.88 -21.95 -1.28
C LYS A 29 6.16 -21.69 -0.49
N LYS A 30 7.32 -21.72 -1.16
CA LYS A 30 8.61 -21.41 -0.55
C LYS A 30 8.41 -20.17 0.28
N GLU A 31 8.45 -20.30 1.60
CA GLU A 31 8.33 -19.17 2.50
C GLU A 31 9.47 -18.23 2.15
N GLY A 32 9.09 -17.04 1.65
CA GLY A 32 10.06 -16.05 1.25
C GLY A 32 10.95 -15.72 2.44
N LYS A 33 12.26 -15.60 2.20
CA LYS A 33 13.20 -15.15 3.22
C LYS A 33 12.67 -13.88 3.85
N ARG A 34 12.64 -13.84 5.18
CA ARG A 34 12.30 -12.63 5.93
C ARG A 34 13.40 -11.61 5.68
N ILE A 35 13.00 -10.41 5.27
CA ILE A 35 13.91 -9.28 5.10
C ILE A 35 13.82 -8.43 6.36
N ASP A 36 14.95 -8.11 6.97
CA ASP A 36 14.98 -7.33 8.21
C ASP A 36 14.93 -5.82 7.94
N SER A 37 15.67 -5.36 6.91
CA SER A 37 15.78 -3.95 6.52
C SER A 37 15.40 -3.69 5.08
N GLY A 38 14.72 -2.57 4.83
CA GLY A 38 14.24 -2.20 3.50
C GLY A 38 14.04 -0.72 3.30
N ARG A 39 13.52 -0.37 2.12
CA ARG A 39 13.20 1.02 1.74
C ARG A 39 11.74 1.12 1.36
N ILE A 40 11.08 2.18 1.81
CA ILE A 40 9.71 2.53 1.42
C ILE A 40 9.75 3.78 0.56
N TYR A 41 9.29 3.66 -0.68
CA TYR A 41 9.12 4.78 -1.59
C TYR A 41 7.68 5.29 -1.52
N ILE A 42 7.53 6.58 -1.20
CA ILE A 42 6.26 7.28 -1.16
C ILE A 42 6.26 8.30 -2.29
N LYS A 43 5.37 8.13 -3.26
CA LYS A 43 5.11 9.13 -4.30
C LYS A 43 3.80 9.84 -3.99
N ALA A 44 3.91 11.08 -3.50
CA ALA A 44 2.80 11.94 -3.14
C ALA A 44 2.55 12.96 -4.26
N SER A 45 1.56 12.67 -5.12
CA SER A 45 1.05 13.60 -6.14
C SER A 45 -0.17 14.34 -5.62
N TYR A 46 -0.58 15.41 -6.31
CA TYR A 46 -1.82 16.14 -6.00
C TYR A 46 -3.10 15.31 -6.14
N ASN A 47 -3.07 14.25 -6.95
CA ASN A 47 -4.25 13.46 -7.30
C ASN A 47 -4.20 11.99 -6.83
N ASN A 48 -3.06 11.53 -6.30
CA ASN A 48 -2.87 10.14 -5.91
C ASN A 48 -1.67 9.99 -4.96
N THR A 49 -1.73 8.96 -4.11
CA THR A 49 -0.60 8.51 -3.29
C THR A 49 -0.25 7.08 -3.66
N VAL A 50 1.02 6.84 -3.95
CA VAL A 50 1.57 5.52 -4.28
C VAL A 50 2.63 5.17 -3.25
N VAL A 51 2.52 4.00 -2.65
CA VAL A 51 3.48 3.50 -1.67
C VAL A 51 4.01 2.17 -2.16
N THR A 52 5.33 2.06 -2.20
CA THR A 52 6.05 0.87 -2.67
C THR A 52 7.08 0.47 -1.64
N VAL A 53 7.05 -0.79 -1.21
CA VAL A 53 8.00 -1.34 -0.26
C VAL A 53 8.98 -2.24 -0.99
N THR A 54 10.25 -2.05 -0.69
CA THR A 54 11.36 -2.70 -1.37
C THR A 54 12.41 -3.20 -0.40
N ASP A 55 13.22 -4.15 -0.84
CA ASP A 55 14.45 -4.54 -0.17
C ASP A 55 15.50 -3.43 -0.26
N ALA A 56 16.58 -3.52 0.53
CA ALA A 56 17.73 -2.63 0.41
C ALA A 56 18.35 -2.58 -1.01
N LYS A 57 18.19 -3.66 -1.79
CA LYS A 57 18.66 -3.78 -3.19
C LYS A 57 17.70 -3.16 -4.22
N GLY A 58 16.49 -2.75 -3.81
CA GLY A 58 15.48 -2.15 -4.70
C GLY A 58 14.49 -3.14 -5.33
N ASN A 59 14.51 -4.42 -4.96
CA ASN A 59 13.47 -5.36 -5.39
C ASN A 59 12.14 -5.05 -4.70
N VAL A 60 11.04 -5.00 -5.44
CA VAL A 60 9.71 -4.67 -4.91
C VAL A 60 9.08 -5.89 -4.23
N LEU A 61 8.70 -5.73 -2.96
CA LEU A 61 7.98 -6.74 -2.18
C LEU A 61 6.48 -6.59 -2.34
N ALA A 62 5.98 -5.38 -2.08
CA ALA A 62 4.59 -5.04 -2.28
C ALA A 62 4.43 -3.57 -2.60
N TRP A 63 3.34 -3.26 -3.28
CA TRP A 63 2.92 -1.91 -3.57
C TRP A 63 1.41 -1.79 -3.41
N ALA A 64 0.97 -0.57 -3.15
CA ALA A 64 -0.43 -0.21 -3.21
C ALA A 64 -0.56 1.27 -3.55
N THR A 65 -1.72 1.62 -4.12
CA THR A 65 -2.07 2.99 -4.46
C THR A 65 -3.45 3.29 -3.92
N SER A 66 -3.78 4.57 -3.74
CA SER A 66 -5.13 4.96 -3.33
C SER A 66 -6.18 4.45 -4.33
N GLY A 67 -5.86 4.41 -5.63
CA GLY A 67 -6.73 3.82 -6.65
C GLY A 67 -6.93 2.31 -6.52
N SER A 68 -5.89 1.55 -6.13
CA SER A 68 -5.97 0.10 -5.95
C SER A 68 -6.92 -0.33 -4.83
N LEU A 69 -7.22 0.57 -3.89
CA LEU A 69 -8.15 0.33 -2.77
C LEU A 69 -9.59 0.77 -3.09
N GLY A 70 -9.87 1.14 -4.34
CA GLY A 70 -11.21 1.54 -4.77
C GLY A 70 -11.55 3.02 -4.52
N PHE A 71 -10.61 3.85 -4.06
CA PHE A 71 -10.84 5.29 -4.02
C PHE A 71 -10.87 5.85 -5.46
N SER A 72 -11.93 6.59 -5.80
CA SER A 72 -12.14 7.17 -7.12
C SER A 72 -12.22 8.70 -7.08
N GLY A 73 -11.90 9.34 -8.21
CA GLY A 73 -11.97 10.80 -8.36
C GLY A 73 -11.14 11.58 -7.31
N PRO A 74 -11.66 12.69 -6.75
CA PRO A 74 -10.93 13.54 -5.81
C PRO A 74 -10.62 12.83 -4.48
N LYS A 75 -11.35 11.75 -4.15
CA LYS A 75 -11.12 11.00 -2.91
C LYS A 75 -9.73 10.34 -2.88
N LYS A 76 -9.11 10.09 -4.04
CA LYS A 76 -7.73 9.54 -4.15
C LYS A 76 -6.66 10.46 -3.58
N ALA A 77 -6.88 11.77 -3.60
CA ALA A 77 -5.92 12.77 -3.13
C ALA A 77 -5.95 12.99 -1.61
N THR A 78 -6.90 12.36 -0.91
CA THR A 78 -7.15 12.64 0.50
C THR A 78 -6.13 11.95 1.41
N PRO A 79 -5.80 12.55 2.57
CA PRO A 79 -4.88 11.95 3.54
C PRO A 79 -5.44 10.64 4.12
N PHE A 80 -6.77 10.50 4.21
CA PHE A 80 -7.44 9.27 4.64
C PHE A 80 -7.16 8.10 3.70
N ALA A 81 -7.22 8.34 2.39
CA ALA A 81 -6.89 7.32 1.40
C ALA A 81 -5.43 6.86 1.55
N ALA A 82 -4.50 7.80 1.81
CA ALA A 82 -3.09 7.48 2.04
C ALA A 82 -2.87 6.61 3.30
N SER A 83 -3.55 6.90 4.41
CA SER A 83 -3.50 6.05 5.60
C SER A 83 -3.99 4.62 5.32
N LYS A 84 -5.08 4.47 4.57
CA LYS A 84 -5.60 3.15 4.19
C LYS A 84 -4.66 2.38 3.26
N VAL A 85 -3.93 3.07 2.38
CA VAL A 85 -2.87 2.47 1.56
C VAL A 85 -1.79 1.83 2.43
N VAL A 86 -1.36 2.52 3.49
CA VAL A 86 -0.36 1.98 4.42
C VAL A 86 -0.89 0.77 5.17
N SER A 87 -2.12 0.82 5.68
CA SER A 87 -2.74 -0.35 6.34
C SER A 87 -2.76 -1.58 5.43
N ALA A 88 -3.17 -1.41 4.18
CA ALA A 88 -3.22 -2.51 3.21
C ALA A 88 -1.81 -3.05 2.86
N ILE A 89 -0.78 -2.21 2.89
CA ILE A 89 0.61 -2.65 2.70
C ILE A 89 1.12 -3.42 3.92
N ALA A 90 0.83 -2.94 5.14
CA ALA A 90 1.21 -3.62 6.36
C ALA A 90 0.63 -5.04 6.39
N GLU A 91 -0.64 -5.21 6.01
CA GLU A 91 -1.28 -6.53 5.88
C GLU A 91 -0.60 -7.43 4.84
N LYS A 92 -0.24 -6.90 3.67
CA LYS A 92 0.46 -7.66 2.62
C LYS A 92 1.85 -8.12 3.04
N ILE A 93 2.51 -7.36 3.89
CA ILE A 93 3.93 -7.52 4.21
C ILE A 93 4.15 -8.21 5.57
N ALA A 94 3.11 -8.35 6.40
CA ALA A 94 3.17 -8.88 7.77
C ALA A 94 3.98 -10.17 7.95
N LYS A 95 4.08 -11.02 6.92
CA LYS A 95 4.80 -12.30 6.97
C LYS A 95 6.27 -12.23 6.54
N THR A 96 6.63 -11.33 5.62
CA THR A 96 7.90 -11.44 4.89
C THR A 96 8.75 -10.18 4.89
N GLY A 97 8.19 -8.99 5.14
CA GLY A 97 8.96 -7.78 4.91
C GLY A 97 9.54 -7.09 6.15
N PRO A 98 10.15 -5.93 5.89
CA PRO A 98 11.09 -5.31 6.79
C PRO A 98 10.44 -4.70 8.01
N ILE A 99 11.11 -4.84 9.15
CA ILE A 99 10.77 -4.18 10.40
C ILE A 99 11.38 -2.77 10.40
N GLU A 100 12.62 -2.66 9.90
CA GLU A 100 13.36 -1.42 9.82
C GLU A 100 13.34 -0.86 8.40
N VAL A 101 12.96 0.42 8.27
CA VAL A 101 12.74 1.03 6.96
C VAL A 101 13.30 2.43 6.84
N ASP A 102 13.98 2.64 5.71
CA ASP A 102 14.30 3.97 5.19
C ASP A 102 13.13 4.49 4.37
N VAL A 103 12.58 5.65 4.73
CA VAL A 103 11.47 6.27 4.02
C VAL A 103 12.01 7.29 3.02
N ILE A 104 11.68 7.09 1.75
CA ILE A 104 12.05 7.95 0.63
C ILE A 104 10.78 8.56 0.05
N VAL A 105 10.68 9.88 0.11
CA VAL A 105 9.48 10.62 -0.27
C VAL A 105 9.75 11.43 -1.53
N ALA A 106 8.81 11.42 -2.47
CA ALA A 106 8.86 12.22 -3.69
C ALA A 106 7.52 12.93 -3.93
N GLY A 107 7.58 14.24 -4.13
CA GLY A 107 6.42 15.09 -4.43
C GLY A 107 5.80 15.78 -3.22
N VAL A 108 4.89 16.70 -3.51
CA VAL A 108 4.29 17.66 -2.56
C VAL A 108 2.79 17.43 -2.34
N GLY A 109 2.29 16.22 -2.60
CA GLY A 109 0.88 15.87 -2.44
C GLY A 109 0.39 15.79 -0.99
N ALA A 110 -0.92 15.92 -0.79
CA ALA A 110 -1.56 15.92 0.53
C ALA A 110 -1.40 14.61 1.33
N GLY A 111 -1.15 13.49 0.65
CA GLY A 111 -0.91 12.19 1.30
C GLY A 111 0.48 12.01 1.90
N ARG A 112 1.37 13.01 1.79
CA ARG A 112 2.77 12.89 2.21
C ARG A 112 2.94 12.62 3.70
N ASP A 113 2.49 13.54 4.54
CA ASP A 113 2.65 13.47 5.99
C ASP A 113 1.79 12.34 6.59
N SER A 114 0.57 12.18 6.09
CA SER A 114 -0.33 11.13 6.55
C SER A 114 0.22 9.73 6.30
N THR A 115 0.96 9.51 5.20
CA THR A 115 1.62 8.23 4.94
C THR A 115 2.70 7.95 5.98
N ILE A 116 3.59 8.91 6.25
CA ILE A 116 4.68 8.76 7.22
C ILE A 116 4.12 8.45 8.61
N ARG A 117 3.12 9.23 9.06
CA ARG A 117 2.46 9.01 10.34
C ARG A 117 1.77 7.64 10.42
N SER A 118 1.16 7.19 9.32
CA SER A 118 0.51 5.87 9.28
C SER A 118 1.51 4.72 9.28
N LEU A 119 2.73 4.91 8.76
CA LEU A 119 3.80 3.91 8.84
C LEU A 119 4.25 3.69 10.28
N VAL A 120 4.42 4.77 11.04
CA VAL A 120 4.71 4.69 12.49
C VAL A 120 3.60 3.95 13.22
N ASN A 121 2.33 4.30 12.96
CA ASN A 121 1.19 3.65 13.59
C ASN A 121 1.03 2.17 13.18
N ALA A 122 1.52 1.77 12.01
CA ALA A 122 1.51 0.40 11.54
C ALA A 122 2.64 -0.46 12.15
N GLY A 123 3.53 0.13 12.95
CA GLY A 123 4.59 -0.57 13.68
C GLY A 123 5.91 -0.69 12.92
N PHE A 124 6.12 0.09 11.85
CA PHE A 124 7.41 0.14 11.17
C PHE A 124 8.40 1.03 11.94
N ASN A 125 9.64 0.56 12.10
CA ASN A 125 10.71 1.37 12.68
C ASN A 125 11.37 2.23 11.58
N ILE A 126 11.19 3.54 11.64
CA ILE A 126 11.71 4.48 10.63
C ILE A 126 13.13 4.90 11.02
N LEU A 127 14.11 4.49 10.23
CA LEU A 127 15.52 4.86 10.45
C LEU A 127 15.85 6.26 9.89
N SER A 128 15.36 6.55 8.70
CA SER A 128 15.60 7.83 8.03
C SER A 128 14.41 8.28 7.19
N ILE A 129 14.25 9.59 7.05
CA ILE A 129 13.28 10.21 6.14
C ILE A 129 14.05 11.07 5.16
N ARG A 130 14.03 10.71 3.87
CA ARG A 130 14.69 11.47 2.79
C ARG A 130 13.65 12.00 1.82
N ASP A 131 13.71 13.29 1.51
CA ASP A 131 12.96 13.88 0.41
C ASP A 131 13.82 13.88 -0.85
N VAL A 132 13.34 13.22 -1.90
CA VAL A 132 13.98 13.13 -3.22
C VAL A 132 13.08 13.74 -4.30
N THR A 133 12.27 14.74 -3.94
CA THR A 133 11.45 15.48 -4.90
C THR A 133 12.36 16.08 -5.98
N PRO A 134 12.16 15.74 -7.27
CA PRO A 134 13.06 16.17 -8.33
C PRO A 134 12.90 17.67 -8.60
N ILE A 135 13.98 18.42 -8.46
CA ILE A 135 14.06 19.85 -8.78
C ILE A 135 14.79 19.99 -10.12
N PRO A 136 14.13 20.42 -11.21
CA PRO A 136 14.78 20.59 -12.50
C PRO A 136 15.64 21.86 -12.54
N HIS A 137 16.87 21.76 -13.03
CA HIS A 137 17.77 22.91 -13.24
C HIS A 137 17.52 23.56 -14.61
N ASN A 138 16.45 24.36 -14.74
CA ASN A 138 16.06 25.01 -16.01
C ASN A 138 15.99 24.05 -17.21
N GLY A 139 15.49 22.83 -16.98
CA GLY A 139 15.39 21.78 -18.00
C GLY A 139 14.22 22.01 -19.00
N PRO A 140 13.30 21.05 -19.17
CA PRO A 140 12.20 21.22 -20.11
C PRO A 140 11.27 22.38 -19.70
N LYS A 141 10.76 23.11 -20.69
CA LYS A 141 9.78 24.18 -20.48
C LYS A 141 8.52 23.62 -19.77
N PRO A 142 8.08 24.21 -18.64
CA PRO A 142 6.88 23.76 -17.96
C PRO A 142 5.63 23.98 -18.83
N VAL A 143 4.62 23.15 -18.60
CA VAL A 143 3.33 23.25 -19.31
C VAL A 143 2.72 24.64 -19.09
N LYS A 144 2.11 25.21 -20.13
CA LYS A 144 1.41 26.49 -20.06
C LYS A 144 0.40 26.48 -18.91
N VAL A 145 0.41 27.54 -18.11
CA VAL A 145 -0.51 27.71 -16.96
C VAL A 145 -1.96 27.52 -17.42
N ARG A 146 -2.68 26.65 -16.74
CA ARG A 146 -4.07 26.35 -17.06
C ARG A 146 -4.94 27.53 -16.65
N ARG A 147 -5.72 28.07 -17.59
CA ARG A 147 -6.74 29.10 -17.35
C ARG A 147 -8.07 28.36 -17.20
N ILE A 148 -8.56 28.26 -15.96
CA ILE A 148 -9.89 27.73 -15.65
C ILE A 148 -10.73 28.93 -15.22
#